data_AF-A0A3M6WI51-F1
#
_entry.id   AF-A0A3M6WI51-F1
#
_cell.length_a   1.000
_cell.length_b   1.000
_cell.length_c   1.000
_cell.angle_alpha   90.00
_cell.angle_beta   90.00
_cell.angle_gamma   90.00
#
_symmetry.space_group_name_H-M   'P 1'
#
loop_
_entity.id
_entity.type
_entity.pdbx_description
1 polymer ?
#
loop_
_entity_poly.entity_id
_entity_poly.type
_entity_poly.pdbx_seq_one_letter_code
_entity_poly.pdbx_strand_id
1 'polypeptide(L)'
;MKNNEQPSKQMSEAMHAVCQAAAAKDISLLPAAEETWSLDGFHQWCLDLQRQYNTAGKSVVYSTYQAYLKQTPDTVARHLQIAKDEGFTLGLKLVRGAYLGTEARSLIWDTIEGTHTSYDTIASALIHRRDNDLVRPFKSSTQGFWPSTNVMLATHNAVSVRLAQEHRRAQAARGEDLTTLTFAQLQGMADEVSTSLIASARASEQERNALGVPEEEMFKRGAVKEKVFKCTTWGTMHQCLNYLLRRAAENKDAASRTKDTRLAMGAELRRRVKATFGLA
;
A
#
# COMPACT_ATOMS: atom_id res chain seq x y z
N MET A 1 19.41 6.79 10.29
CA MET A 1 18.23 5.92 10.47
C MET A 1 18.34 5.10 11.74
N LYS A 2 19.35 4.23 11.85
CA LYS A 2 19.69 3.58 13.13
C LYS A 2 19.93 4.67 14.19
N ASN A 3 19.44 4.45 15.41
CA ASN A 3 19.50 5.40 16.53
C ASN A 3 18.80 6.76 16.31
N ASN A 4 17.89 6.88 15.33
CA ASN A 4 17.17 8.12 15.01
C ASN A 4 18.07 9.31 14.64
N GLU A 5 19.27 9.02 14.14
CA GLU A 5 20.17 10.04 13.61
C GLU A 5 19.57 10.71 12.37
N GLN A 6 19.85 12.00 12.21
CA GLN A 6 19.54 12.76 11.00
C GLN A 6 20.32 12.23 9.79
N PRO A 7 19.82 12.39 8.56
CA PRO A 7 20.58 12.01 7.38
C PRO A 7 21.87 12.84 7.30
N SER A 8 22.94 12.26 6.73
CA SER A 8 24.11 13.07 6.40
C SER A 8 23.72 14.18 5.42
N LYS A 9 24.52 15.26 5.38
CA LYS A 9 24.26 16.39 4.49
C LYS A 9 24.06 15.94 3.04
N GLN A 10 24.95 15.09 2.51
CA GLN A 10 24.87 14.59 1.15
C GLN A 10 23.60 13.76 0.90
N MET A 11 23.18 12.95 1.87
CA MET A 11 21.97 12.15 1.75
C MET A 11 20.72 13.02 1.81
N SER A 12 20.69 14.02 2.69
CA SER A 12 19.60 15.00 2.74
C SER A 12 19.47 15.74 1.41
N GLU A 13 20.57 16.27 0.87
CA GLU A 13 20.61 16.95 -0.42
C GLU A 13 20.09 16.05 -1.56
N ALA A 14 20.51 14.77 -1.59
CA ALA A 14 20.02 13.81 -2.58
C ALA A 14 18.52 13.52 -2.43
N MET A 15 18.02 13.34 -1.21
CA MET A 15 16.59 13.13 -0.95
C MET A 15 15.76 14.32 -1.42
N HIS A 16 16.17 15.55 -1.10
CA HIS A 16 15.48 16.76 -1.56
C HIS A 16 15.53 16.92 -3.08
N ALA A 17 16.68 16.66 -3.72
CA ALA A 17 16.81 16.73 -5.18
C ALA A 17 15.84 15.76 -5.88
N VAL A 18 15.73 14.53 -5.38
CA VAL A 18 14.79 13.53 -5.93
C VAL A 18 13.33 13.94 -5.67
N CYS A 19 13.00 14.46 -4.48
CA CYS A 19 11.65 14.93 -4.17
C CYS A 19 11.24 16.11 -5.05
N GLN A 20 12.13 17.08 -5.29
CA GLN A 20 11.89 18.20 -6.20
C GLN A 20 11.65 17.73 -7.63
N ALA A 21 12.50 16.82 -8.12
CA ALA A 21 12.35 16.25 -9.46
C ALA A 21 11.04 15.45 -9.62
N ALA A 22 10.62 14.73 -8.56
CA ALA A 22 9.36 14.00 -8.54
C ALA A 22 8.16 14.95 -8.53
N ALA A 23 8.19 15.99 -7.69
CA ALA A 23 7.16 17.02 -7.62
C ALA A 23 6.99 17.74 -8.97
N ALA A 24 8.08 18.13 -9.62
CA ALA A 24 8.06 18.79 -10.93
C ALA A 24 7.47 17.92 -12.06
N LYS A 25 7.45 16.59 -11.87
CA LYS A 25 6.92 15.62 -12.84
C LYS A 25 5.59 14.99 -12.43
N ASP A 26 5.00 15.44 -11.33
CA ASP A 26 3.77 14.86 -10.73
C ASP A 26 3.92 13.34 -10.46
N ILE A 27 5.10 12.92 -9.98
CA ILE A 27 5.44 11.54 -9.63
C ILE A 27 5.45 11.39 -8.10
N SER A 28 4.90 10.27 -7.62
CA SER A 28 5.00 9.88 -6.21
C SER A 28 6.19 8.95 -5.96
N LEU A 29 6.92 9.21 -4.89
CA LEU A 29 8.00 8.41 -4.33
C LEU A 29 7.45 7.48 -3.25
N LEU A 30 7.88 6.21 -3.30
CA LEU A 30 7.44 5.16 -2.37
C LEU A 30 8.63 4.57 -1.59
N PRO A 31 9.27 5.33 -0.69
CA PRO A 31 10.30 4.82 0.23
C PRO A 31 9.90 3.49 0.87
N ALA A 32 10.81 2.52 0.84
CA ALA A 32 10.58 1.19 1.37
C ALA A 32 10.90 1.13 2.87
N ALA A 33 9.97 0.58 3.65
CA ALA A 33 10.23 0.23 5.04
C ALA A 33 10.97 -1.11 5.10
N GLU A 34 12.06 -1.15 5.86
CA GLU A 34 12.89 -2.34 6.08
C GLU A 34 12.61 -2.94 7.47
N GLU A 35 13.60 -3.44 8.19
CA GLU A 35 13.42 -4.02 9.52
C GLU A 35 13.21 -2.96 10.61
N THR A 36 12.59 -3.38 11.72
CA THR A 36 12.19 -2.53 12.86
C THR A 36 13.29 -1.65 13.43
N TRP A 37 14.54 -2.10 13.45
CA TRP A 37 15.67 -1.33 13.98
C TRP A 37 15.93 0.00 13.24
N SER A 38 15.37 0.18 12.05
CA SER A 38 15.50 1.38 11.22
C SER A 38 14.22 2.23 11.13
N LEU A 39 13.07 1.70 11.57
CA LEU A 39 11.76 2.24 11.20
C LEU A 39 11.43 3.61 11.81
N ASP A 40 11.89 3.90 13.03
CA ASP A 40 11.62 5.19 13.66
C ASP A 40 12.32 6.32 12.88
N GLY A 41 13.60 6.15 12.58
CA GLY A 41 14.36 7.08 11.74
C GLY A 41 13.81 7.17 10.31
N PHE A 42 13.40 6.03 9.72
CA PHE A 42 12.71 6.00 8.44
C PHE A 42 11.46 6.88 8.44
N HIS A 43 10.58 6.66 9.41
CA HIS A 43 9.33 7.37 9.52
C HIS A 43 9.54 8.86 9.77
N GLN A 44 10.50 9.23 10.61
CA GLN A 44 10.84 10.63 10.85
C GLN A 44 11.30 11.32 9.57
N TRP A 45 12.26 10.74 8.84
CA TRP A 45 12.76 11.32 7.59
C TRP A 45 11.65 11.44 6.53
N CYS A 46 10.80 10.42 6.40
CA CYS A 46 9.68 10.49 5.48
C CYS A 46 8.67 11.57 5.89
N LEU A 47 8.35 11.72 7.18
CA LEU A 47 7.47 12.80 7.65
C LEU A 47 8.06 14.18 7.34
N ASP A 48 9.35 14.38 7.57
CA ASP A 48 10.04 15.65 7.26
C ASP A 48 9.94 16.00 5.78
N LEU A 49 10.11 15.02 4.89
CA LEU A 49 9.89 15.21 3.46
C LEU A 49 8.41 15.45 3.13
N GLN A 50 7.48 14.74 3.76
CA GLN A 50 6.05 14.93 3.51
C GLN A 50 5.57 16.33 3.93
N ARG A 51 6.04 16.87 5.06
CA ARG A 51 5.77 18.25 5.49
C ARG A 51 6.08 19.26 4.39
N GLN A 52 7.19 19.05 3.69
CA GLN A 52 7.68 19.99 2.67
C GLN A 52 7.04 19.77 1.30
N TYR A 53 6.81 18.51 0.88
CA TYR A 53 6.44 18.19 -0.50
C TYR A 53 4.99 17.72 -0.67
N ASN A 54 4.26 17.40 0.41
CA ASN A 54 2.87 16.96 0.33
C ASN A 54 1.90 18.07 0.75
N THR A 55 1.61 18.98 -0.18
CA THR A 55 0.70 20.10 0.04
C THR A 55 -0.56 20.01 -0.81
N ALA A 56 -1.64 20.67 -0.37
CA ALA A 56 -2.86 20.85 -1.16
C ALA A 56 -3.49 19.53 -1.66
N GLY A 57 -3.53 18.49 -0.82
CA GLY A 57 -4.15 17.21 -1.17
C GLY A 57 -3.28 16.27 -1.99
N LYS A 58 -2.07 16.67 -2.38
CA LYS A 58 -1.14 15.84 -3.16
C LYS A 58 -0.10 15.16 -2.27
N SER A 59 0.36 13.98 -2.69
CA SER A 59 1.46 13.27 -2.03
C SER A 59 2.58 12.97 -3.02
N VAL A 60 3.68 13.71 -2.89
CA VAL A 60 4.95 13.42 -3.56
C VAL A 60 5.68 12.30 -2.83
N VAL A 61 5.61 12.24 -1.50
CA VAL A 61 6.28 11.21 -0.70
C VAL A 61 5.26 10.41 0.09
N TYR A 62 5.45 9.09 0.11
CA TYR A 62 4.70 8.17 0.96
C TYR A 62 5.60 7.59 2.04
N SER A 63 5.01 7.17 3.15
CA SER A 63 5.65 6.30 4.14
C SER A 63 5.08 4.89 3.99
N THR A 64 5.93 3.86 3.98
CA THR A 64 5.49 2.46 4.01
C THR A 64 5.25 2.02 5.45
N TYR A 65 4.07 1.46 5.75
CA TYR A 65 3.69 0.95 7.07
C TYR A 65 3.41 -0.55 6.98
N GLN A 66 3.91 -1.30 7.95
CA GLN A 66 3.95 -2.77 7.89
C GLN A 66 2.98 -3.37 8.92
N ALA A 67 1.80 -3.79 8.48
CA ALA A 67 0.69 -4.23 9.35
C ALA A 67 0.97 -5.51 10.16
N TYR A 68 2.03 -6.27 9.86
CA TYR A 68 2.48 -7.39 10.68
C TYR A 68 3.06 -6.97 12.04
N LEU A 69 3.48 -5.72 12.21
CA LEU A 69 3.98 -5.21 13.49
C LEU A 69 2.82 -4.77 14.38
N LYS A 70 2.86 -5.19 15.64
CA LYS A 70 1.89 -4.80 16.68
C LYS A 70 1.84 -3.29 16.91
N GLN A 71 2.95 -2.57 16.69
CA GLN A 71 3.05 -1.11 16.86
C GLN A 71 2.45 -0.28 15.72
N THR A 72 2.20 -0.88 14.55
CA THR A 72 1.81 -0.13 13.34
C THR A 72 0.55 0.71 13.51
N PRO A 73 -0.53 0.23 14.16
CA PRO A 73 -1.72 1.04 14.38
C PRO A 73 -1.44 2.35 15.14
N ASP A 74 -0.65 2.28 16.21
CA ASP A 74 -0.28 3.45 17.02
C ASP A 74 0.58 4.44 16.21
N THR A 75 1.50 3.91 15.41
CA THR A 75 2.32 4.72 14.50
C THR A 75 1.46 5.44 13.46
N VAL A 76 0.47 4.74 12.86
CA VAL A 76 -0.46 5.34 11.90
C VAL A 76 -1.30 6.43 12.57
N ALA A 77 -1.87 6.16 13.75
CA ALA A 77 -2.64 7.12 14.52
C ALA A 77 -1.84 8.39 14.85
N ARG A 78 -0.60 8.22 15.32
CA ARG A 78 0.31 9.34 15.62
C ARG A 78 0.63 10.16 14.37
N HIS A 79 0.88 9.53 13.23
CA HIS A 79 1.20 10.24 11.99
C HIS A 79 -0.02 10.95 11.38
N LEU A 80 -1.21 10.37 11.50
CA LEU A 80 -2.46 11.06 11.18
C LEU A 80 -2.63 12.33 12.04
N GLN A 81 -2.37 12.23 13.34
CA GLN A 81 -2.42 13.38 14.23
C GLN A 81 -1.39 14.45 13.86
N ILE A 82 -0.15 14.06 13.55
CA ILE A 82 0.91 14.98 13.10
C ILE A 82 0.49 15.70 11.81
N ALA A 83 0.01 14.96 10.81
CA ALA A 83 -0.46 15.54 9.54
C ALA A 83 -1.65 16.50 9.74
N LYS A 84 -2.53 16.18 10.70
CA LYS A 84 -3.64 17.05 11.09
C LYS A 84 -3.14 18.33 11.78
N ASP A 85 -2.29 18.20 12.79
CA ASP A 85 -1.77 19.32 13.60
C ASP A 85 -0.95 20.29 12.75
N GLU A 86 -0.23 19.78 11.74
CA GLU A 86 0.71 20.55 10.94
C GLU A 86 0.20 20.89 9.52
N GLY A 87 -0.96 20.35 9.11
CA GLY A 87 -1.66 20.77 7.90
C GLY A 87 -1.09 20.26 6.57
N PHE A 88 -0.36 19.13 6.54
CA PHE A 88 0.13 18.52 5.30
C PHE A 88 -0.67 17.26 4.92
N THR A 89 -0.56 16.82 3.66
CA THR A 89 -1.22 15.58 3.20
C THR A 89 -0.38 14.35 3.53
N LEU A 90 -0.91 13.44 4.33
CA LEU A 90 -0.22 12.19 4.69
C LEU A 90 -0.29 11.19 3.51
N GLY A 91 0.87 10.92 2.91
CA GLY A 91 1.06 9.81 1.97
C GLY A 91 1.36 8.51 2.75
N LEU A 92 0.48 7.53 2.62
CA LEU A 92 0.56 6.27 3.37
C LEU A 92 0.46 5.06 2.44
N LYS A 93 1.49 4.22 2.44
CA LYS A 93 1.49 2.92 1.76
C LYS A 93 1.39 1.82 2.81
N LEU A 94 0.29 1.07 2.81
CA LEU A 94 0.08 -0.03 3.73
C LEU A 94 0.49 -1.35 3.06
N VAL A 95 1.35 -2.12 3.73
CA VAL A 95 1.73 -3.50 3.36
C VAL A 95 1.51 -4.41 4.56
N ARG A 96 1.51 -5.74 4.36
CA ARG A 96 1.63 -6.66 5.52
C ARG A 96 3.04 -6.62 6.10
N GLY A 97 4.05 -6.79 5.28
CA GLY A 97 5.46 -6.82 5.69
C GLY A 97 6.24 -7.86 4.90
N ALA A 98 7.56 -7.71 4.81
CA ALA A 98 8.42 -8.60 4.02
C ALA A 98 9.61 -9.19 4.82
N TYR A 99 9.71 -8.85 6.11
CA TYR A 99 10.86 -9.16 6.97
C TYR A 99 10.48 -10.06 8.16
N LEU A 100 9.34 -10.76 8.08
CA LEU A 100 8.82 -11.66 9.15
C LEU A 100 9.88 -12.61 9.71
N GLY A 101 10.78 -13.12 8.86
CA GLY A 101 11.80 -14.09 9.25
C GLY A 101 13.01 -13.51 9.98
N THR A 102 13.20 -12.18 9.97
CA THR A 102 14.33 -11.51 10.63
C THR A 102 13.90 -10.66 11.83
N GLU A 103 12.60 -10.43 12.01
CA GLU A 103 12.07 -9.66 13.13
C GLU A 103 12.05 -10.44 14.46
N ALA A 104 12.15 -9.70 15.56
CA ALA A 104 11.90 -10.25 16.89
C ALA A 104 10.42 -10.67 17.01
N ARG A 105 10.17 -11.92 17.42
CA ARG A 105 8.81 -12.49 17.45
C ARG A 105 7.82 -11.67 18.29
N SER A 106 8.29 -11.06 19.37
CA SER A 106 7.46 -10.23 20.25
C SER A 106 6.85 -9.00 19.57
N LEU A 107 7.47 -8.49 18.50
CA LEU A 107 7.04 -7.29 17.78
C LEU A 107 5.93 -7.56 16.77
N ILE A 108 5.73 -8.82 16.37
CA ILE A 108 4.84 -9.22 15.29
C ILE A 108 3.60 -9.94 15.82
N TRP A 109 2.47 -9.80 15.13
CA TRP A 109 1.22 -10.49 15.49
C TRP A 109 1.41 -12.00 15.59
N ASP A 110 0.77 -12.62 16.58
CA ASP A 110 1.00 -14.02 16.95
C ASP A 110 0.56 -15.00 15.86
N THR A 111 -0.38 -14.60 15.01
CA THR A 111 -0.88 -15.37 13.87
C THR A 111 -0.95 -14.55 12.59
N ILE A 112 -1.07 -15.24 11.46
CA ILE A 112 -1.30 -14.58 10.17
C ILE A 112 -2.66 -13.88 10.13
N GLU A 113 -3.67 -14.47 10.79
CA GLU A 113 -5.00 -13.88 10.96
C GLU A 113 -4.90 -12.55 11.71
N GLY A 114 -4.08 -12.47 12.78
CA GLY A 114 -3.83 -11.20 13.47
C GLY A 114 -3.23 -10.13 12.55
N THR A 115 -2.31 -10.52 11.65
CA THR A 115 -1.79 -9.60 10.63
C THR A 115 -2.85 -9.21 9.59
N HIS A 116 -3.74 -10.13 9.22
CA HIS A 116 -4.85 -9.85 8.30
C HIS A 116 -5.84 -8.86 8.92
N THR A 117 -6.29 -9.12 10.14
CA THR A 117 -7.12 -8.21 10.93
C THR A 117 -6.45 -6.86 11.06
N SER A 118 -5.17 -6.79 11.44
CA SER A 118 -4.48 -5.50 11.55
C SER A 118 -4.46 -4.73 10.23
N TYR A 119 -4.13 -5.38 9.11
CA TYR A 119 -4.12 -4.73 7.79
C TYR A 119 -5.52 -4.21 7.40
N ASP A 120 -6.54 -5.06 7.50
CA ASP A 120 -7.89 -4.73 7.05
C ASP A 120 -8.53 -3.66 7.95
N THR A 121 -8.30 -3.70 9.27
CA THR A 121 -8.78 -2.68 10.21
C THR A 121 -8.08 -1.33 10.00
N ILE A 122 -6.76 -1.29 9.77
CA ILE A 122 -6.06 -0.04 9.43
C ILE A 122 -6.59 0.51 8.09
N ALA A 123 -6.73 -0.34 7.06
CA ALA A 123 -7.25 0.08 5.77
C ALA A 123 -8.67 0.64 5.87
N SER A 124 -9.53 0.02 6.69
CA SER A 124 -10.89 0.48 6.96
C SER A 124 -10.92 1.88 7.58
N ALA A 125 -10.08 2.17 8.58
CA ALA A 125 -9.97 3.52 9.17
C ALA A 125 -9.59 4.57 8.12
N LEU A 126 -8.59 4.26 7.29
CA LEU A 126 -8.07 5.13 6.24
C LEU A 126 -9.08 5.39 5.11
N ILE A 127 -9.82 4.37 4.70
CA ILE A 127 -10.87 4.49 3.68
C ILE A 127 -12.03 5.32 4.23
N HIS A 128 -12.50 5.00 5.44
CA HIS A 128 -13.62 5.67 6.06
C HIS A 128 -13.30 7.04 6.66
N ARG A 129 -12.03 7.43 6.68
CA ARG A 129 -11.56 8.70 7.25
C ARG A 129 -12.03 8.88 8.70
N ARG A 130 -11.97 7.81 9.48
CA ARG A 130 -12.40 7.79 10.88
C ARG A 130 -11.60 6.80 11.70
N ASP A 131 -11.50 7.10 12.99
CA ASP A 131 -10.91 6.20 13.97
C ASP A 131 -11.73 4.90 14.10
N ASN A 132 -11.09 3.85 14.61
CA ASN A 132 -11.74 2.59 14.92
C ASN A 132 -11.05 1.88 16.10
N ASP A 133 -11.38 0.60 16.31
CA ASP A 133 -10.89 -0.18 17.44
C ASP A 133 -9.37 -0.31 17.50
N LEU A 134 -8.67 -0.17 16.37
CA LEU A 134 -7.23 -0.37 16.26
C LEU A 134 -6.46 0.93 15.96
N VAL A 135 -6.98 1.78 15.07
CA VAL A 135 -6.43 3.13 14.82
C VAL A 135 -7.24 4.11 15.65
N ARG A 136 -6.79 4.33 16.89
CA ARG A 136 -7.44 5.23 17.86
C ARG A 136 -6.76 6.60 17.86
N PRO A 137 -7.49 7.69 18.14
CA PRO A 137 -6.89 9.02 18.14
C PRO A 137 -5.83 9.12 19.25
N PHE A 138 -4.64 9.60 18.87
CA PHE A 138 -3.48 9.68 19.78
C PHE A 138 -3.64 10.77 20.85
N LYS A 139 -4.39 11.85 20.55
CA LYS A 139 -4.74 12.91 21.50
C LYS A 139 -6.26 12.99 21.63
N SER A 140 -6.76 13.16 22.86
CA SER A 140 -8.20 13.23 23.17
C SER A 140 -8.91 14.53 22.73
N SER A 141 -8.24 15.45 22.01
CA SER A 141 -8.74 16.81 21.79
C SER A 141 -8.73 17.23 20.32
N THR A 142 -9.87 17.06 19.67
CA THR A 142 -10.65 18.05 18.89
C THR A 142 -11.51 17.28 17.91
N GLN A 143 -12.83 17.41 18.11
CA GLN A 143 -13.85 16.90 17.21
C GLN A 143 -13.54 17.28 15.75
N GLY A 144 -13.72 16.31 14.85
CA GLY A 144 -14.37 16.55 13.56
C GLY A 144 -13.54 16.31 12.30
N PHE A 145 -12.23 16.53 12.30
CA PHE A 145 -11.48 16.54 11.04
C PHE A 145 -10.45 15.42 10.92
N TRP A 146 -10.62 14.58 9.90
CA TRP A 146 -9.62 13.63 9.41
C TRP A 146 -8.63 14.37 8.48
N PRO A 147 -7.30 14.22 8.67
CA PRO A 147 -6.32 14.92 7.84
C PRO A 147 -6.48 14.56 6.37
N SER A 148 -5.90 15.39 5.49
CA SER A 148 -5.77 15.02 4.09
C SER A 148 -4.87 13.79 3.97
N THR A 149 -5.34 12.71 3.34
CA THR A 149 -4.60 11.45 3.21
C THR A 149 -4.66 10.89 1.80
N ASN A 150 -3.52 10.44 1.27
CA ASN A 150 -3.45 9.63 0.06
C ASN A 150 -2.92 8.25 0.43
N VAL A 151 -3.65 7.21 0.04
CA VAL A 151 -3.44 5.86 0.55
C VAL A 151 -3.13 4.91 -0.59
N MET A 152 -2.09 4.10 -0.41
CA MET A 152 -1.76 2.98 -1.28
C MET A 152 -1.92 1.66 -0.50
N LEU A 153 -2.83 0.80 -0.94
CA LEU A 153 -3.01 -0.56 -0.42
C LEU A 153 -2.19 -1.52 -1.27
N ALA A 154 -1.06 -1.96 -0.73
CA ALA A 154 -0.16 -2.90 -1.40
C ALA A 154 -0.42 -4.32 -0.90
N THR A 155 -1.24 -5.07 -1.65
CA THR A 155 -1.68 -6.42 -1.27
C THR A 155 -2.08 -7.27 -2.48
N HIS A 156 -1.73 -8.55 -2.41
CA HIS A 156 -2.20 -9.62 -3.31
C HIS A 156 -3.35 -10.45 -2.71
N ASN A 157 -3.82 -10.12 -1.50
CA ASN A 157 -4.93 -10.84 -0.90
C ASN A 157 -6.24 -10.31 -1.48
N ALA A 158 -6.89 -11.14 -2.29
CA ALA A 158 -8.16 -10.80 -2.95
C ALA A 158 -9.29 -10.46 -1.96
N VAL A 159 -9.30 -11.03 -0.75
CA VAL A 159 -10.28 -10.71 0.30
C VAL A 159 -10.10 -9.26 0.76
N SER A 160 -8.88 -8.87 1.13
CA SER A 160 -8.56 -7.49 1.54
C SER A 160 -8.88 -6.48 0.44
N VAL A 161 -8.63 -6.84 -0.82
CA VAL A 161 -8.99 -6.00 -1.98
C VAL A 161 -10.50 -5.83 -2.08
N ARG A 162 -11.27 -6.92 -2.06
CA ARG A 162 -12.74 -6.86 -2.14
C ARG A 162 -13.35 -6.04 -1.00
N LEU A 163 -12.89 -6.24 0.24
CA LEU A 163 -13.34 -5.44 1.39
C LEU A 163 -13.12 -3.95 1.17
N ALA A 164 -11.95 -3.56 0.64
CA ALA A 164 -11.67 -2.16 0.32
C ALA A 164 -12.60 -1.62 -0.79
N GLN A 165 -12.90 -2.41 -1.83
CA GLN A 165 -13.85 -2.01 -2.87
C GLN A 165 -15.26 -1.83 -2.31
N GLU A 166 -15.73 -2.77 -1.48
CA GLU A 166 -17.04 -2.72 -0.83
C GLU A 166 -17.18 -1.48 0.04
N HIS A 167 -16.18 -1.19 0.89
CA HIS A 167 -16.16 0.03 1.69
C HIS A 167 -16.26 1.29 0.83
N ARG A 168 -15.48 1.39 -0.24
CA ARG A 168 -15.50 2.55 -1.13
C ARG A 168 -16.81 2.72 -1.88
N ARG A 169 -17.37 1.63 -2.42
CA ARG A 169 -18.68 1.66 -3.09
C ARG A 169 -19.77 2.10 -2.13
N ALA A 170 -19.74 1.60 -0.89
CA ALA A 170 -20.67 2.01 0.14
C ALA A 170 -20.53 3.49 0.52
N GLN A 171 -19.30 4.03 0.62
CA GLN A 171 -19.09 5.47 0.84
C GLN A 171 -19.63 6.31 -0.32
N ALA A 172 -19.30 5.93 -1.55
CA ALA A 172 -19.76 6.61 -2.75
C ALA A 172 -21.29 6.62 -2.85
N ALA A 173 -21.94 5.49 -2.57
CA ALA A 173 -23.40 5.38 -2.56
C ALA A 173 -24.07 6.28 -1.50
N ARG A 174 -23.36 6.60 -0.42
CA ARG A 174 -23.82 7.56 0.61
C ARG A 174 -23.45 9.01 0.32
N GLY A 175 -22.75 9.29 -0.78
CA GLY A 175 -22.26 10.63 -1.12
C GLY A 175 -21.17 11.14 -0.17
N GLU A 176 -20.45 10.24 0.50
CA GLU A 176 -19.33 10.61 1.39
C GLU A 176 -18.08 10.93 0.57
N ASP A 177 -17.22 11.80 1.13
CA ASP A 177 -15.91 12.06 0.57
C ASP A 177 -15.07 10.77 0.46
N LEU A 178 -14.46 10.57 -0.70
CA LEU A 178 -13.58 9.43 -0.94
C LEU A 178 -12.12 9.77 -0.67
N THR A 179 -11.45 8.96 0.15
CA THR A 179 -9.99 8.98 0.24
C THR A 179 -9.36 8.68 -1.12
N THR A 180 -8.31 9.40 -1.51
CA THR A 180 -7.50 9.04 -2.68
C THR A 180 -6.86 7.68 -2.41
N LEU A 181 -7.33 6.64 -3.10
CA LEU A 181 -6.88 5.26 -2.89
C LEU A 181 -6.26 4.70 -4.16
N THR A 182 -5.14 4.02 -3.99
CA THR A 182 -4.46 3.26 -5.04
C THR A 182 -4.22 1.83 -4.58
N PHE A 183 -4.49 0.86 -5.43
CA PHE A 183 -4.11 -0.53 -5.23
C PHE A 183 -2.76 -0.79 -5.88
N ALA A 184 -1.89 -1.53 -5.21
CA ALA A 184 -0.60 -1.92 -5.75
C ALA A 184 -0.33 -3.41 -5.53
N GLN A 185 0.27 -4.05 -6.54
CA GLN A 185 0.72 -5.43 -6.49
C GLN A 185 2.13 -5.54 -7.06
N LEU A 186 2.90 -6.53 -6.62
CA LEU A 186 4.14 -6.89 -7.29
C LEU A 186 3.84 -7.50 -8.67
N GLN A 187 4.65 -7.17 -9.67
CA GLN A 187 4.57 -7.75 -11.00
C GLN A 187 4.85 -9.26 -10.97
N GLY A 188 4.05 -10.05 -11.69
CA GLY A 188 4.21 -11.50 -11.78
C GLY A 188 3.69 -12.25 -10.54
N MET A 189 2.91 -11.58 -9.69
CA MET A 189 2.27 -12.17 -8.52
C MET A 189 0.80 -11.76 -8.45
N ALA A 190 -0.05 -12.77 -8.27
CA ALA A 190 -1.51 -12.65 -8.18
C ALA A 190 -2.08 -11.66 -9.21
N ASP A 191 -1.71 -11.84 -10.49
CA ASP A 191 -2.15 -10.95 -11.56
C ASP A 191 -3.67 -10.97 -11.73
N GLU A 192 -4.32 -12.08 -11.39
CA GLU A 192 -5.78 -12.22 -11.31
C GLU A 192 -6.45 -11.19 -10.40
N VAL A 193 -5.78 -10.74 -9.33
CA VAL A 193 -6.29 -9.72 -8.43
C VAL A 193 -6.28 -8.35 -9.12
N SER A 194 -5.17 -8.02 -9.80
CA SER A 194 -5.05 -6.77 -10.55
C SER A 194 -5.99 -6.74 -11.75
N THR A 195 -6.15 -7.86 -12.48
CA THR A 195 -7.08 -7.93 -13.62
C THR A 195 -8.53 -7.85 -13.17
N SER A 196 -8.89 -8.45 -12.03
CA SER A 196 -10.23 -8.34 -11.43
C SER A 196 -10.58 -6.89 -11.04
N LEU A 197 -9.62 -6.14 -10.47
CA LEU A 197 -9.77 -4.70 -10.20
C LEU A 197 -10.03 -3.90 -11.50
N ILE A 198 -9.22 -4.12 -12.53
CA ILE A 198 -9.37 -3.42 -13.82
C ILE A 198 -10.70 -3.78 -14.49
N ALA A 199 -11.10 -5.07 -14.45
CA ALA A 199 -12.36 -5.52 -15.01
C ALA A 199 -13.56 -4.88 -14.28
N SER A 200 -13.50 -4.82 -12.94
CA SER A 200 -14.51 -4.14 -12.13
C SER A 200 -14.62 -2.66 -12.50
N ALA A 201 -13.49 -1.97 -12.64
CA ALA A 201 -13.46 -0.56 -13.03
C ALA A 201 -14.08 -0.32 -14.41
N ARG A 202 -13.79 -1.20 -15.39
CA ARG A 202 -14.36 -1.15 -16.74
C ARG A 202 -15.86 -1.45 -16.77
N ALA A 203 -16.31 -2.46 -16.04
CA ALA A 203 -17.72 -2.81 -15.97
C ALA A 203 -18.54 -1.63 -15.42
N SER A 204 -18.07 -1.02 -14.33
CA SER A 204 -18.70 0.18 -13.80
C SER A 204 -18.65 1.36 -14.79
N GLU A 205 -17.64 1.46 -15.65
CA GLU A 205 -17.57 2.49 -16.71
C GLU A 205 -18.58 2.26 -17.81
N GLN A 206 -18.74 1.01 -18.26
CA GLN A 206 -19.71 0.63 -19.28
C GLN A 206 -21.15 0.84 -18.81
N GLU A 207 -21.49 0.40 -17.59
CA GLU A 207 -22.80 0.63 -16.99
C GLU A 207 -23.12 2.13 -16.92
N ARG A 208 -22.13 2.97 -16.60
CA ARG A 208 -22.29 4.43 -16.53
C ARG A 208 -22.48 5.08 -17.90
N ASN A 209 -21.71 4.66 -18.90
CA ASN A 209 -21.85 5.16 -20.27
C ASN A 209 -23.23 4.82 -20.85
N ALA A 210 -23.77 3.64 -20.52
CA ALA A 210 -25.12 3.24 -20.90
C ALA A 210 -26.23 4.11 -20.27
N LEU A 211 -25.96 4.71 -19.10
CA LEU A 211 -26.88 5.63 -18.41
C LEU A 211 -26.77 7.10 -18.89
N GLY A 212 -25.85 7.41 -19.82
CA GLY A 212 -25.72 8.75 -20.41
C GLY A 212 -25.27 9.86 -19.45
N VAL A 213 -24.66 9.51 -18.32
CA VAL A 213 -24.22 10.49 -17.30
C VAL A 213 -22.95 11.21 -17.78
N PRO A 214 -22.94 12.57 -17.89
CA PRO A 214 -21.75 13.31 -18.29
C PRO A 214 -20.59 13.17 -17.29
N GLU A 215 -19.35 13.14 -17.79
CA GLU A 215 -18.12 13.03 -16.96
C GLU A 215 -18.02 14.17 -15.92
N GLU A 216 -18.54 15.35 -16.27
CA GLU A 216 -18.81 16.54 -15.44
C GLU A 216 -19.51 16.23 -14.10
N GLU A 217 -20.62 15.49 -14.22
CA GLU A 217 -21.49 15.10 -13.11
C GLU A 217 -20.92 13.93 -12.30
N MET A 218 -20.00 13.15 -12.89
CA MET A 218 -19.35 12.01 -12.22
C MET A 218 -18.44 12.43 -11.07
N PHE A 219 -17.69 13.53 -11.22
CA PHE A 219 -16.83 14.06 -10.16
C PHE A 219 -17.68 14.60 -8.99
N LYS A 220 -18.90 15.08 -9.28
CA LYS A 220 -19.87 15.52 -8.28
C LYS A 220 -20.63 14.38 -7.59
N ARG A 221 -20.79 13.21 -8.24
CA ARG A 221 -21.49 12.03 -7.69
C ARG A 221 -20.60 10.98 -7.02
N GLY A 222 -19.29 11.24 -6.88
CA GLY A 222 -18.39 10.36 -6.11
C GLY A 222 -18.13 9.00 -6.75
N ALA A 223 -18.11 8.89 -8.09
CA ALA A 223 -17.85 7.60 -8.75
C ALA A 223 -16.46 7.04 -8.39
N VAL A 224 -16.41 5.81 -7.88
CA VAL A 224 -15.14 5.16 -7.51
C VAL A 224 -14.38 4.74 -8.78
N LYS A 225 -13.27 5.44 -9.08
CA LYS A 225 -12.28 5.00 -10.07
C LYS A 225 -11.06 4.42 -9.36
N GLU A 226 -10.85 3.12 -9.51
CA GLU A 226 -9.73 2.42 -8.89
C GLU A 226 -8.44 2.64 -9.69
N LYS A 227 -7.39 3.09 -9.01
CA LYS A 227 -6.04 3.15 -9.58
C LYS A 227 -5.31 1.87 -9.21
N VAL A 228 -4.77 1.16 -10.19
CA VAL A 228 -4.08 -0.12 -10.00
C VAL A 228 -2.66 -0.01 -10.54
N PHE A 229 -1.66 -0.27 -9.70
CA PHE A 229 -0.25 -0.21 -10.05
C PHE A 229 0.43 -1.56 -9.89
N LYS A 230 1.42 -1.81 -10.76
CA LYS A 230 2.36 -2.92 -10.60
C LYS A 230 3.72 -2.38 -10.18
N CYS A 231 4.25 -2.89 -9.08
CA CYS A 231 5.63 -2.69 -8.69
C CYS A 231 6.50 -3.59 -9.55
N THR A 232 7.29 -2.97 -10.41
CA THR A 232 8.25 -3.62 -11.29
C THR A 232 9.65 -3.41 -10.73
N THR A 233 10.45 -4.48 -10.73
CA THR A 233 11.87 -4.40 -10.38
C THR A 233 12.67 -4.32 -11.66
N TRP A 234 13.65 -3.42 -11.69
CA TRP A 234 14.50 -3.21 -12.86
C TRP A 234 15.96 -3.22 -12.43
N GLY A 235 16.78 -3.94 -13.20
CA GLY A 235 18.20 -4.14 -12.92
C GLY A 235 18.67 -5.53 -13.37
N THR A 236 19.97 -5.75 -13.28
CA THR A 236 20.58 -7.07 -13.49
C THR A 236 20.13 -8.07 -12.43
N MET A 237 20.29 -9.38 -12.70
CA MET A 237 20.02 -10.44 -11.72
C MET A 237 20.72 -10.21 -10.39
N HIS A 238 21.98 -9.77 -10.39
CA HIS A 238 22.75 -9.49 -9.18
C HIS A 238 22.17 -8.32 -8.39
N GLN A 239 21.81 -7.21 -9.06
CA GLN A 239 21.19 -6.06 -8.41
C GLN A 239 19.82 -6.40 -7.81
N CYS A 240 19.09 -7.32 -8.45
CA CYS A 240 17.77 -7.75 -8.01
C CYS A 240 17.80 -8.96 -7.05
N LEU A 241 18.96 -9.49 -6.68
CA LEU A 241 19.07 -10.77 -5.96
C LEU A 241 18.29 -10.78 -4.64
N ASN A 242 18.46 -9.76 -3.80
CA ASN A 242 17.76 -9.66 -2.52
C ASN A 242 16.24 -9.53 -2.69
N TYR A 243 15.78 -8.86 -3.75
CA TYR A 243 14.37 -8.83 -4.09
C TYR A 243 13.87 -10.24 -4.46
N LEU A 244 14.59 -10.93 -5.35
CA LEU A 244 14.23 -12.27 -5.82
C LEU A 244 14.18 -13.30 -4.68
N LEU A 245 15.12 -13.25 -3.74
CA LEU A 245 15.13 -14.12 -2.55
C LEU A 245 13.87 -13.93 -1.69
N ARG A 246 13.47 -12.68 -1.43
CA ARG A 246 12.24 -12.39 -0.68
C ARG A 246 10.99 -12.85 -1.44
N ARG A 247 10.95 -12.70 -2.76
CA ARG A 247 9.84 -13.21 -3.60
C ARG A 247 9.75 -14.73 -3.58
N ALA A 248 10.89 -15.43 -3.60
CA ALA A 248 10.92 -16.88 -3.50
C ALA A 248 10.36 -17.36 -2.15
N ALA A 249 10.74 -16.71 -1.05
CA ALA A 249 10.21 -17.02 0.28
C ALA A 249 8.69 -16.77 0.37
N GLU A 250 8.22 -15.61 -0.10
CA GLU A 250 6.80 -15.26 -0.11
C GLU A 250 5.94 -16.22 -0.96
N ASN A 251 6.43 -16.56 -2.16
CA ASN A 251 5.73 -17.46 -3.07
C ASN A 251 5.71 -18.91 -2.58
N LYS A 252 6.72 -19.36 -1.82
CA LYS A 252 6.69 -20.68 -1.18
C LYS A 252 5.46 -20.81 -0.28
N ASP A 253 5.19 -19.78 0.52
CA ASP A 253 4.04 -19.75 1.42
C ASP A 253 2.72 -19.60 0.64
N ALA A 254 2.67 -18.77 -0.40
CA ALA A 254 1.48 -18.60 -1.24
C ALA A 254 1.12 -19.88 -2.01
N ALA A 255 2.10 -20.54 -2.63
CA ALA A 255 1.93 -21.78 -3.36
C ALA A 255 1.45 -22.92 -2.45
N SER A 256 1.79 -22.91 -1.15
CA SER A 256 1.24 -23.90 -0.23
C SER A 256 -0.27 -23.71 0.04
N ARG A 257 -0.79 -22.47 -0.10
CA ARG A 257 -2.13 -22.06 0.33
C ARG A 257 -3.18 -22.00 -0.77
N THR A 258 -2.80 -21.75 -2.02
CA THR A 258 -3.79 -21.54 -3.11
C THR A 258 -3.80 -22.70 -4.10
N LYS A 259 -4.93 -23.40 -4.22
CA LYS A 259 -5.09 -24.57 -5.10
C LYS A 259 -4.75 -24.25 -6.57
N ASP A 260 -5.18 -23.10 -7.07
CA ASP A 260 -4.99 -22.72 -8.47
C ASP A 260 -3.52 -22.43 -8.78
N THR A 261 -2.80 -21.78 -7.85
CA THR A 261 -1.35 -21.57 -7.97
C THR A 261 -0.59 -22.90 -7.99
N ARG A 262 -1.00 -23.89 -7.17
CA ARG A 262 -0.40 -25.24 -7.19
C ARG A 262 -0.60 -25.93 -8.52
N LEU A 263 -1.80 -25.85 -9.09
CA LEU A 263 -2.12 -26.44 -10.38
C LEU A 263 -1.32 -25.78 -11.50
N ALA A 264 -1.24 -24.45 -11.52
CA ALA A 264 -0.45 -23.70 -12.51
C ALA A 264 1.05 -24.01 -12.41
N MET A 265 1.61 -24.05 -11.20
CA MET A 265 3.02 -24.44 -11.00
C MET A 265 3.30 -25.88 -11.42
N GLY A 266 2.38 -26.81 -11.14
CA GLY A 266 2.50 -28.20 -11.57
C GLY A 266 2.45 -28.36 -13.08
N ALA A 267 1.59 -27.59 -13.76
CA ALA A 267 1.53 -27.55 -15.22
C ALA A 267 2.83 -27.02 -15.82
N GLU A 268 3.39 -25.94 -15.26
CA GLU A 268 4.65 -25.36 -15.72
C GLU A 268 5.86 -26.29 -15.46
N LEU A 269 5.91 -26.95 -14.29
CA LEU A 269 6.91 -27.97 -13.99
C LEU A 269 6.84 -29.11 -15.01
N ARG A 270 5.64 -29.63 -15.29
CA ARG A 270 5.44 -30.69 -16.28
C ARG A 270 5.90 -30.23 -17.66
N ARG A 271 5.58 -29.00 -18.06
CA ARG A 271 6.02 -28.41 -19.34
C ARG A 271 7.55 -28.35 -19.44
N ARG A 272 8.23 -27.89 -18.39
CA ARG A 272 9.70 -27.81 -18.35
C ARG A 272 10.35 -29.18 -18.39
N VAL A 273 9.85 -30.13 -17.61
CA VAL A 273 10.32 -31.52 -17.64
C VAL A 273 10.17 -32.12 -19.04
N LYS A 274 9.01 -31.97 -19.67
CA LYS A 274 8.80 -32.43 -21.05
C LYS A 274 9.77 -31.79 -22.03
N ALA A 275 10.01 -30.48 -21.93
CA ALA A 275 10.96 -29.77 -22.79
C ALA A 275 12.42 -30.24 -22.57
N THR A 276 12.82 -30.53 -21.32
CA THR A 276 14.16 -31.03 -20.99
C THR A 276 14.39 -32.45 -21.51
N PHE A 277 13.36 -33.29 -21.55
CA PHE A 277 13.44 -34.69 -22.01
C PHE A 277 12.96 -34.90 -23.46
N GLY A 278 12.74 -33.82 -24.23
CA GLY A 278 12.32 -33.93 -25.64
C GLY A 278 10.94 -34.55 -25.86
N LEU A 279 10.08 -34.54 -24.83
CA LEU A 279 8.71 -35.07 -24.84
C LEU A 279 7.66 -33.95 -25.04
N ALA A 280 8.09 -32.82 -25.60
CA ALA A 280 7.26 -31.63 -25.83
C ALA A 280 6.25 -31.87 -26.95
#